data_AF-A0A1I6G3Q9-F1
#
_entry.id   AF-A0A1I6G3Q9-F1
#
_cell.length_a   1.000
_cell.length_b   1.000
_cell.length_c   1.000
_cell.angle_alpha   90.00
_cell.angle_beta   90.00
_cell.angle_gamma   90.00
#
_symmetry.space_group_name_H-M   'P 1'
#
loop_
_entity.id
_entity.type
_entity.pdbx_description
1 polymer ?
#
loop_
_entity_poly.entity_id
_entity_poly.type
_entity_poly.pdbx_seq_one_letter_code
_entity_poly.pdbx_strand_id
1 'polypeptide(L)'
;MRIWGWRMIRPLVGDFGKLRRRCVGPFARSLCAMALTTSAALAGAWEEFESLCLLPMENISLAQPTTLEPYQSFKNDGDTYTTYKIDGAKLAISDGRAGASKWCWIDVGPRAATRFSESSSSWSESAQADVRYELIDKRAPGFLLRSTSWREPKLDVTLSMRGKGSNLIMRVEETDLES
;
A
#
# COMPACT_ATOMS: atom_id res chain seq x y z
N MET A 1 5.31 -9.34 -31.39
CA MET A 1 6.68 -9.77 -31.06
C MET A 1 6.67 -10.18 -29.59
N ARG A 2 6.92 -11.46 -29.28
CA ARG A 2 6.90 -12.03 -27.92
C ARG A 2 8.33 -12.08 -27.36
N ILE A 3 8.43 -12.20 -26.04
CA ILE A 3 9.60 -12.47 -25.17
C ILE A 3 10.11 -11.21 -24.47
N TRP A 4 9.69 -11.01 -23.22
CA TRP A 4 10.58 -10.80 -22.06
C TRP A 4 9.86 -11.34 -20.82
N GLY A 5 10.05 -12.63 -20.56
CA GLY A 5 9.73 -13.23 -19.28
C GLY A 5 10.99 -13.21 -18.42
N TRP A 6 11.06 -12.29 -17.45
CA TRP A 6 11.96 -12.43 -16.31
C TRP A 6 11.14 -12.24 -15.04
N ARG A 7 10.76 -13.39 -14.45
CA ARG A 7 10.35 -13.50 -13.05
C ARG A 7 11.50 -13.00 -12.18
N MET A 8 11.34 -11.88 -11.50
CA MET A 8 11.98 -11.67 -10.21
C MET A 8 10.95 -11.88 -9.11
N ILE A 9 10.65 -13.14 -8.81
CA ILE A 9 10.10 -13.50 -7.50
C ILE A 9 11.30 -13.48 -6.56
N ARG A 10 11.58 -12.33 -5.93
CA ARG A 10 12.38 -12.30 -4.70
C ARG A 10 11.41 -12.44 -3.53
N PRO A 11 11.41 -13.56 -2.80
CA PRO A 11 10.72 -13.63 -1.53
C PRO A 11 11.60 -12.93 -0.50
N LEU A 12 11.38 -11.63 -0.28
CA LEU A 12 11.77 -11.01 0.99
C LEU A 12 10.60 -11.18 1.98
N VAL A 13 10.33 -12.45 2.31
CA VAL A 13 9.69 -12.78 3.59
C VAL A 13 10.79 -12.59 4.63
N GLY A 14 10.96 -11.35 5.07
CA GLY A 14 11.72 -11.04 6.27
C GLY A 14 11.03 -11.69 7.46
N ASP A 15 11.75 -12.57 8.13
CA ASP A 15 11.38 -13.30 9.34
C ASP A 15 10.99 -12.34 10.49
N PHE A 16 9.72 -11.92 10.54
CA PHE A 16 9.12 -11.17 11.67
C PHE A 16 9.01 -12.02 12.95
N GLY A 17 9.50 -13.27 12.97
CA GLY A 17 9.34 -14.21 14.07
C GLY A 17 10.24 -14.02 15.28
N LYS A 18 11.26 -13.17 15.24
CA LYS A 18 12.36 -13.18 16.25
C LYS A 18 12.34 -12.13 17.36
N LEU A 19 11.29 -11.31 17.50
CA LEU A 19 11.19 -10.34 18.62
C LEU A 19 10.38 -10.83 19.84
N ARG A 20 9.97 -12.10 19.90
CA ARG A 20 9.11 -12.63 20.99
C ARG A 20 9.82 -13.30 22.18
N ARG A 21 11.07 -12.97 22.49
CA ARG A 21 11.75 -13.56 23.67
C ARG A 21 12.47 -12.52 24.53
N ARG A 22 11.72 -11.76 25.33
CA ARG A 22 12.26 -11.11 26.55
C ARG A 22 11.16 -10.52 27.48
N CYS A 23 10.19 -11.35 27.89
CA CYS A 23 9.33 -11.04 29.03
C CYS A 23 9.06 -12.32 29.84
N VAL A 24 10.04 -12.82 30.57
CA VAL A 24 9.84 -13.92 31.54
C VAL A 24 10.28 -13.43 32.91
N GLY A 25 9.39 -12.66 33.55
CA GLY A 25 9.46 -12.30 34.97
C GLY A 25 8.10 -12.63 35.62
N PRO A 26 8.07 -13.28 36.79
CA PRO A 26 6.84 -13.86 37.35
C PRO A 26 5.83 -12.86 37.94
N PHE A 27 6.15 -11.56 38.03
CA PHE A 27 5.31 -10.59 38.76
C PHE A 27 4.56 -9.55 37.89
N ALA A 28 4.63 -9.61 36.55
CA ALA A 28 4.02 -8.61 35.66
C ALA A 28 3.05 -9.19 34.60
N ARG A 29 2.45 -10.36 34.86
CA ARG A 29 1.69 -11.10 33.85
C ARG A 29 0.27 -10.58 33.57
N SER A 30 -0.38 -9.87 34.49
CA SER A 30 -1.82 -9.61 34.36
C SER A 30 -2.18 -8.27 33.71
N LEU A 31 -1.27 -7.28 33.70
CA LEU A 31 -1.56 -5.94 33.16
C LEU A 31 -0.89 -5.65 31.80
N CYS A 32 0.11 -6.46 31.39
CA CYS A 32 0.84 -6.25 30.14
C CYS A 32 0.20 -6.94 28.92
N ALA A 33 -0.73 -7.89 29.13
CA ALA A 33 -1.32 -8.68 28.06
C ALA A 33 -2.41 -7.95 27.25
N MET A 34 -2.99 -6.87 27.78
CA MET A 34 -4.07 -6.14 27.09
C MET A 34 -3.60 -4.97 26.22
N ALA A 35 -2.34 -4.53 26.34
CA ALA A 35 -1.81 -3.43 25.54
C ALA A 35 -1.18 -3.86 24.21
N LEU A 36 -0.94 -5.15 23.99
CA LEU A 36 -0.25 -5.66 22.80
C LEU A 36 -1.17 -6.10 21.66
N THR A 37 -2.48 -6.23 21.89
CA THR A 37 -3.42 -6.73 20.87
C THR A 37 -3.93 -5.64 19.94
N THR A 38 -3.90 -4.37 20.35
CA THR A 38 -4.39 -3.25 19.52
C THR A 38 -3.35 -2.70 18.56
N SER A 39 -2.05 -2.86 18.85
CA SER A 39 -0.96 -2.41 17.97
C SER A 39 -0.68 -3.35 16.79
N ALA A 40 -1.11 -4.61 16.87
CA ALA A 40 -0.90 -5.60 15.81
C ALA A 40 -1.84 -5.39 14.61
N ALA A 41 -3.12 -5.05 14.85
CA ALA A 41 -4.09 -4.83 13.78
C ALA A 41 -3.77 -3.62 12.88
N LEU A 42 -2.97 -2.67 13.38
CA LEU A 42 -2.56 -1.48 12.62
C LEU A 42 -1.28 -1.68 11.80
N ALA A 43 -0.55 -2.78 12.07
CA ALA A 43 0.57 -3.28 11.26
C ALA A 43 0.10 -4.35 10.26
N GLY A 44 -1.21 -4.50 10.06
CA GLY A 44 -1.74 -5.26 8.94
C GLY A 44 -1.94 -4.31 7.78
N ALA A 45 -2.73 -3.25 8.02
CA ALA A 45 -3.29 -2.44 6.94
C ALA A 45 -2.27 -1.83 5.97
N TRP A 46 -1.06 -1.47 6.42
CA TRP A 46 -0.01 -1.00 5.51
C TRP A 46 0.55 -2.15 4.68
N GLU A 47 0.89 -3.27 5.31
CA GLU A 47 1.43 -4.47 4.70
C GLU A 47 0.46 -5.08 3.68
N GLU A 48 -0.84 -5.10 3.99
CA GLU A 48 -1.88 -5.47 3.03
C GLU A 48 -2.01 -4.44 1.90
N PHE A 49 -1.95 -3.14 2.20
CA PHE A 49 -1.99 -2.10 1.16
C PHE A 49 -0.78 -2.20 0.21
N GLU A 50 0.41 -2.37 0.74
CA GLU A 50 1.64 -2.53 -0.04
C GLU A 50 1.55 -3.78 -0.92
N SER A 51 1.14 -4.92 -0.37
CA SER A 51 1.06 -6.17 -1.12
C SER A 51 -0.05 -6.20 -2.18
N LEU A 52 -1.15 -5.47 -1.97
CA LEU A 52 -2.30 -5.44 -2.88
C LEU A 52 -2.24 -4.30 -3.89
N CYS A 53 -1.55 -3.22 -3.56
CA CYS A 53 -1.52 -2.01 -4.38
C CYS A 53 -0.13 -1.71 -4.91
N LEU A 54 0.87 -1.54 -4.05
CA LEU A 54 2.22 -1.14 -4.49
C LEU A 54 2.95 -2.27 -5.22
N LEU A 55 2.94 -3.50 -4.70
CA LEU A 55 3.63 -4.62 -5.36
C LEU A 55 3.02 -5.02 -6.70
N PRO A 56 1.69 -5.09 -6.88
CA PRO A 56 1.12 -5.41 -8.19
C PRO A 56 1.38 -4.32 -9.22
N MET A 57 1.31 -3.06 -8.79
CA MET A 57 1.73 -1.88 -9.54
C MET A 57 3.20 -2.01 -9.96
N GLU A 58 4.10 -2.40 -9.05
CA GLU A 58 5.51 -2.69 -9.34
C GLU A 58 5.76 -3.89 -10.28
N ASN A 59 4.84 -4.86 -10.36
CA ASN A 59 5.13 -6.14 -11.02
C ASN A 59 4.48 -6.38 -12.38
N ILE A 60 3.34 -5.79 -12.75
CA ILE A 60 2.76 -5.81 -14.11
C ILE A 60 1.52 -4.92 -14.16
N SER A 61 0.59 -5.11 -13.21
CA SER A 61 -0.68 -4.41 -13.20
C SER A 61 -1.42 -4.60 -11.89
N LEU A 62 -2.09 -3.55 -11.43
CA LEU A 62 -3.09 -3.64 -10.37
C LEU A 62 -4.26 -4.54 -10.79
N ALA A 63 -4.66 -5.47 -9.90
CA ALA A 63 -5.76 -6.40 -10.07
C ALA A 63 -6.63 -6.44 -8.81
N GLN A 64 -7.91 -6.81 -8.98
CA GLN A 64 -8.83 -6.95 -7.86
C GLN A 64 -8.43 -8.16 -7.00
N PRO A 65 -8.33 -8.02 -5.66
CA PRO A 65 -8.03 -9.13 -4.79
C PRO A 65 -9.18 -10.14 -4.79
N THR A 66 -8.83 -11.42 -4.89
CA THR A 66 -9.79 -12.54 -4.83
C THR A 66 -9.94 -13.11 -3.43
N THR A 67 -9.03 -12.77 -2.52
CA THR A 67 -8.97 -13.25 -1.13
C THR A 67 -9.74 -12.35 -0.16
N LEU A 68 -10.08 -11.12 -0.57
CA LEU A 68 -10.82 -10.17 0.25
C LEU A 68 -12.30 -10.18 -0.12
N GLU A 69 -13.16 -10.18 0.89
CA GLU A 69 -14.60 -10.01 0.71
C GLU A 69 -14.91 -8.56 0.31
N PRO A 70 -15.62 -8.32 -0.81
CA PRO A 70 -16.06 -6.99 -1.20
C PRO A 70 -17.02 -6.41 -0.15
N TYR A 71 -16.70 -5.23 0.38
CA TYR A 71 -17.57 -4.51 1.31
C TYR A 71 -18.74 -3.83 0.58
N GLN A 72 -18.45 -3.19 -0.55
CA GLN A 72 -19.43 -2.69 -1.51
C GLN A 72 -18.91 -2.97 -2.91
N SER A 73 -19.67 -3.75 -3.66
CA SER A 73 -19.38 -4.08 -5.05
C SER A 73 -19.69 -2.88 -5.93
N PHE A 74 -18.72 -2.45 -6.74
CA PHE A 74 -18.88 -1.57 -7.91
C PHE A 74 -19.64 -0.27 -7.66
N LYS A 75 -18.95 0.75 -7.15
CA LYS A 75 -19.39 2.13 -7.34
C LYS A 75 -18.92 2.59 -8.72
N ASN A 76 -19.86 3.08 -9.54
CA ASN A 76 -19.61 3.60 -10.88
C ASN A 76 -19.98 5.08 -10.90
N ASP A 77 -19.05 5.94 -10.48
CA ASP A 77 -19.15 7.40 -10.50
C ASP A 77 -18.32 8.01 -11.64
N GLY A 78 -18.19 7.27 -12.75
CA GLY A 78 -17.29 7.59 -13.87
C GLY A 78 -16.01 6.78 -13.87
N ASP A 79 -15.73 6.06 -12.78
CA ASP A 79 -14.72 5.02 -12.67
C ASP A 79 -15.31 3.80 -11.96
N THR A 80 -14.90 2.61 -12.36
CA THR A 80 -15.40 1.36 -11.79
C THR A 80 -14.39 0.85 -10.75
N TYR A 81 -14.77 0.88 -9.48
CA TYR A 81 -13.93 0.35 -8.41
C TYR A 81 -14.70 -0.55 -7.45
N THR A 82 -13.98 -1.49 -6.86
CA THR A 82 -14.47 -2.34 -5.78
C THR A 82 -13.88 -1.86 -4.46
N THR A 83 -14.68 -1.89 -3.40
CA THR A 83 -14.20 -1.54 -2.07
C THR A 83 -14.16 -2.76 -1.16
N TYR A 84 -13.12 -2.82 -0.34
CA TYR A 84 -12.82 -3.91 0.57
C TYR A 84 -12.63 -3.38 1.98
N LYS A 85 -12.85 -4.23 2.98
CA LYS A 85 -12.57 -3.92 4.37
C LYS A 85 -11.33 -4.68 4.81
N ILE A 86 -10.35 -3.98 5.37
CA ILE A 86 -9.08 -4.54 5.85
C ILE A 86 -8.81 -3.95 7.22
N ASP A 87 -8.88 -4.75 8.28
CA ASP A 87 -8.48 -4.35 9.65
C ASP A 87 -9.00 -2.99 10.14
N GLY A 88 -10.24 -2.65 9.76
CA GLY A 88 -10.89 -1.39 10.15
C GLY A 88 -10.57 -0.20 9.21
N ALA A 89 -9.76 -0.41 8.18
CA ALA A 89 -9.58 0.46 7.04
C ALA A 89 -10.51 0.07 5.88
N LYS A 90 -10.72 1.01 4.97
CA LYS A 90 -11.46 0.80 3.72
C LYS A 90 -10.48 0.90 2.55
N LEU A 91 -10.26 -0.20 1.84
CA LEU A 91 -9.49 -0.24 0.61
C LEU A 91 -10.43 -0.07 -0.59
N ALA A 92 -9.97 0.57 -1.64
CA ALA A 92 -10.67 0.66 -2.91
C ALA A 92 -9.68 0.52 -4.06
N ILE A 93 -10.04 -0.30 -5.04
CA ILE A 93 -9.19 -0.59 -6.20
C ILE A 93 -10.01 -0.34 -7.46
N SER A 94 -9.53 0.56 -8.31
CA SER A 94 -10.07 0.80 -9.64
C SER A 94 -9.66 -0.30 -10.60
N ASP A 95 -10.55 -0.66 -11.50
CA ASP A 95 -10.27 -1.59 -12.59
C ASP A 95 -9.73 -0.91 -13.87
N GLY A 96 -9.64 0.43 -13.88
CA GLY A 96 -9.08 1.22 -14.98
C GLY A 96 -9.92 1.18 -16.27
N ARG A 97 -11.24 0.97 -16.17
CA ARG A 97 -12.13 0.97 -17.33
C ARG A 97 -12.19 2.35 -18.01
N ALA A 98 -12.53 2.33 -19.31
CA ALA A 98 -12.76 3.52 -20.14
C ALA A 98 -11.55 4.47 -20.32
N GLY A 99 -10.32 3.94 -20.28
CA GLY A 99 -9.11 4.73 -20.49
C GLY A 99 -8.70 5.59 -19.28
N ALA A 100 -9.30 5.34 -18.12
CA ALA A 100 -8.88 5.95 -16.87
C ALA A 100 -7.64 5.24 -16.30
N SER A 101 -6.78 6.00 -15.63
CA SER A 101 -5.64 5.46 -14.89
C SER A 101 -6.09 4.48 -13.81
N LYS A 102 -5.34 3.40 -13.64
CA LYS A 102 -5.55 2.49 -12.50
C LYS A 102 -5.09 3.17 -11.22
N TRP A 103 -5.88 3.01 -10.17
CA TRP A 103 -5.52 3.50 -8.85
C TRP A 103 -5.98 2.57 -7.76
N CYS A 104 -5.33 2.71 -6.61
CA CYS A 104 -5.74 2.13 -5.36
C CYS A 104 -5.76 3.23 -4.29
N TRP A 105 -6.77 3.25 -3.42
CA TRP A 105 -6.74 4.11 -2.24
C TRP A 105 -7.20 3.38 -1.00
N ILE A 106 -6.71 3.85 0.15
CA ILE A 106 -7.08 3.33 1.46
C ILE A 106 -7.48 4.47 2.39
N ASP A 107 -8.62 4.30 3.05
CA ASP A 107 -9.16 5.12 4.14
C ASP A 107 -8.73 4.50 5.47
N VAL A 108 -7.88 5.18 6.22
CA VAL A 108 -7.50 4.74 7.55
C VAL A 108 -8.03 5.72 8.60
N GLY A 109 -8.55 5.17 9.69
CA GLY A 109 -9.05 5.97 10.80
C GLY A 109 -7.94 6.76 11.53
N PRO A 110 -8.31 7.74 12.37
CA PRO A 110 -7.37 8.65 13.04
C PRO A 110 -6.27 7.94 13.84
N ARG A 111 -6.60 6.79 14.44
CA ARG A 111 -5.65 6.01 15.26
C ARG A 111 -4.52 5.39 14.44
N ALA A 112 -4.74 5.17 13.15
CA ALA A 112 -3.80 4.54 12.23
C ALA A 112 -3.02 5.57 11.39
N ALA A 113 -3.57 6.78 11.25
CA ALA A 113 -3.11 7.80 10.30
C ALA A 113 -1.60 8.12 10.41
N THR A 114 -1.09 8.39 11.62
CA THR A 114 0.32 8.74 11.83
C THR A 114 1.24 7.61 11.37
N ARG A 115 1.00 6.38 11.85
CA ARG A 115 1.81 5.21 11.50
C ARG A 115 1.75 4.90 10.01
N PHE A 116 0.57 5.02 9.42
CA PHE A 116 0.37 4.81 7.99
C PHE A 116 1.16 5.83 7.15
N SER A 117 1.17 7.10 7.57
CA SER A 117 1.99 8.15 6.96
C SER A 117 3.50 7.88 7.09
N GLU A 118 3.97 7.47 8.27
CA GLU A 118 5.38 7.12 8.50
C GLU A 118 5.81 5.93 7.62
N SER A 119 4.98 4.88 7.55
CA SER A 119 5.26 3.69 6.76
C SER A 119 5.37 4.01 5.27
N SER A 120 4.47 4.86 4.75
CA SER A 120 4.55 5.31 3.35
C SER A 120 5.79 6.14 3.02
N SER A 121 6.22 6.99 3.95
CA SER A 121 7.46 7.77 3.78
C SER A 121 8.67 6.84 3.76
N SER A 122 8.72 5.88 4.69
CA SER A 122 9.80 4.89 4.76
C SER A 122 9.86 4.01 3.51
N TRP A 123 8.72 3.56 2.99
CA TRP A 123 8.66 2.83 1.72
C TRP A 123 9.25 3.65 0.57
N SER A 124 8.87 4.92 0.45
CA SER A 124 9.37 5.82 -0.59
C SER A 124 10.88 6.03 -0.52
N GLU A 125 11.41 6.24 0.69
CA GLU A 125 12.86 6.36 0.92
C GLU A 125 13.60 5.08 0.55
N SER A 126 13.08 3.92 0.95
CA SER A 126 13.68 2.62 0.58
C SER A 126 13.64 2.39 -0.92
N ALA A 127 12.52 2.68 -1.58
CA ALA A 127 12.34 2.46 -3.00
C ALA A 127 13.25 3.37 -3.84
N GLN A 128 13.53 4.59 -3.35
CA GLN A 128 14.54 5.48 -3.91
C GLN A 128 15.97 5.00 -3.67
N ALA A 129 16.29 4.53 -2.45
CA ALA A 129 17.61 3.99 -2.12
C ALA A 129 17.95 2.74 -2.95
N ASP A 130 16.95 1.92 -3.28
CA ASP A 130 17.08 0.77 -4.18
C ASP A 130 17.21 1.16 -5.67
N VAL A 131 17.18 2.46 -5.99
CA VAL A 131 17.19 3.02 -7.36
C VAL A 131 16.02 2.50 -8.21
N ARG A 132 14.95 2.00 -7.57
CA ARG A 132 13.70 1.63 -8.25
C ARG A 132 12.95 2.89 -8.65
N TYR A 133 12.90 3.88 -7.78
CA TYR A 133 12.17 5.11 -8.09
C TYR A 133 13.06 6.34 -7.98
N GLU A 134 12.81 7.30 -8.87
CA GLU A 134 13.30 8.67 -8.72
C GLU A 134 12.18 9.58 -8.23
N LEU A 135 12.50 10.48 -7.31
CA LEU A 135 11.56 11.48 -6.82
C LEU A 135 11.46 12.63 -7.81
N ILE A 136 10.28 12.81 -8.40
CA ILE A 136 10.00 13.89 -9.34
C ILE A 136 9.50 15.14 -8.61
N ASP A 137 8.60 14.96 -7.64
CA ASP A 137 7.93 16.07 -6.95
C ASP A 137 7.56 15.71 -5.51
N LYS A 138 7.74 16.66 -4.58
CA LYS A 138 7.31 16.56 -3.18
C LYS A 138 5.99 17.32 -3.03
N ARG A 139 4.86 16.60 -3.09
CA ARG A 139 3.52 17.18 -2.98
C ARG A 139 2.99 17.04 -1.57
N ALA A 140 3.10 18.05 -0.72
CA ALA A 140 2.57 17.92 0.64
C ALA A 140 1.02 17.75 0.65
N PRO A 141 0.46 16.70 1.28
CA PRO A 141 1.11 15.53 1.90
C PRO A 141 1.18 14.34 0.92
N GLY A 142 2.38 13.93 0.49
CA GLY A 142 2.54 13.00 -0.64
C GLY A 142 3.78 13.29 -1.50
N PHE A 143 3.94 12.51 -2.56
CA PHE A 143 5.08 12.55 -3.47
C PHE A 143 4.74 11.91 -4.82
N LEU A 144 5.42 12.37 -5.87
CA LEU A 144 5.40 11.77 -7.20
C LEU A 144 6.73 11.06 -7.44
N LEU A 145 6.64 9.76 -7.67
CA LEU A 145 7.78 8.91 -8.00
C LEU A 145 7.68 8.45 -9.45
N ARG A 146 8.83 8.31 -10.11
CA ARG A 146 8.93 7.73 -11.45
C ARG A 146 9.81 6.49 -11.41
N SER A 147 9.37 5.43 -12.07
CA SER A 147 10.19 4.22 -12.22
C SER A 147 11.44 4.55 -13.06
N THR A 148 12.61 4.08 -12.62
CA THR A 148 13.85 4.23 -13.38
C THR A 148 13.95 3.17 -14.50
N SER A 149 15.16 2.87 -14.98
CA SER A 149 15.42 1.80 -15.94
C SER A 149 15.17 0.38 -15.41
N TRP A 150 14.81 0.21 -14.14
CA TRP A 150 14.47 -1.10 -13.58
C TRP A 150 13.19 -1.70 -14.19
N ARG A 151 12.33 -0.87 -14.79
CA ARG A 151 11.06 -1.27 -15.41
C ARG A 151 10.77 -0.46 -16.68
N GLU A 152 10.27 -1.15 -17.71
CA GLU A 152 9.72 -0.57 -18.95
C GLU A 152 8.30 -1.12 -19.22
N PRO A 153 7.34 -0.30 -19.68
CA PRO A 153 7.43 1.15 -19.86
C PRO A 153 7.63 1.86 -18.51
N LYS A 154 8.15 3.10 -18.55
CA LYS A 154 8.30 3.89 -17.32
C LYS A 154 6.93 4.25 -16.78
N LEU A 155 6.76 4.09 -15.48
CA LEU A 155 5.55 4.40 -14.75
C LEU A 155 5.76 5.60 -13.84
N ASP A 156 4.78 6.50 -13.85
CA ASP A 156 4.64 7.51 -12.81
C ASP A 156 3.70 7.00 -11.73
N VAL A 157 4.22 6.85 -10.51
CA VAL A 157 3.47 6.45 -9.32
C VAL A 157 3.24 7.68 -8.47
N THR A 158 2.00 8.16 -8.44
CA THR A 158 1.61 9.29 -7.61
C THR A 158 1.07 8.79 -6.28
N LEU A 159 1.74 9.13 -5.19
CA LEU A 159 1.22 8.93 -3.83
C LEU A 159 0.69 10.27 -3.32
N SER A 160 -0.63 10.35 -3.18
CA SER A 160 -1.29 11.52 -2.63
C SER A 160 -1.99 11.15 -1.32
N MET A 161 -1.80 11.97 -0.30
CA MET A 161 -2.49 11.84 0.97
C MET A 161 -3.40 13.04 1.16
N ARG A 162 -4.53 12.82 1.81
CA ARG A 162 -5.43 13.90 2.23
C ARG A 162 -6.11 13.54 3.54
N GLY A 163 -6.30 14.54 4.40
CA GLY A 163 -7.22 14.41 5.51
C GLY A 163 -8.66 14.42 5.02
N LYS A 164 -9.52 13.57 5.60
CA LYS A 164 -10.97 13.62 5.40
C LYS A 164 -11.66 13.46 6.75
N GLY A 165 -12.07 14.58 7.35
CA GLY A 165 -12.50 14.58 8.74
C GLY A 165 -11.34 14.15 9.65
N SER A 166 -11.56 13.13 10.47
CA SER A 166 -10.52 12.52 11.30
C SER A 166 -9.72 11.42 10.60
N ASN A 167 -10.08 11.06 9.36
CA ASN A 167 -9.42 10.00 8.63
C ASN A 167 -8.29 10.52 7.76
N LEU A 168 -7.38 9.62 7.40
CA LEU A 168 -6.35 9.82 6.40
C LEU A 168 -6.66 8.95 5.19
N ILE A 169 -6.70 9.55 4.02
CA ILE A 169 -6.84 8.83 2.76
C ILE A 169 -5.52 8.90 2.02
N MET A 170 -4.99 7.74 1.63
CA MET A 170 -3.87 7.64 0.70
C MET A 170 -4.37 7.07 -0.62
N ARG A 171 -4.01 7.70 -1.73
CA ARG A 171 -4.26 7.22 -3.09
C ARG A 171 -2.94 7.04 -3.80
N VAL A 172 -2.76 5.86 -4.37
CA VAL A 172 -1.70 5.53 -5.33
C VAL A 172 -2.33 5.43 -6.70
N GLU A 173 -1.77 6.14 -7.66
CA GLU A 173 -2.23 6.15 -9.05
C GLU A 173 -1.04 5.90 -9.97
N GLU A 174 -1.22 5.01 -10.94
CA GLU A 174 -0.25 4.76 -12.00
C GLU A 174 -0.71 5.44 -13.27
N THR A 175 0.17 6.25 -13.86
CA THR A 175 -0.02 6.75 -15.22
C THR A 175 1.07 6.16 -16.09
N ASP A 176 0.64 5.48 -17.16
CA ASP A 176 1.54 5.06 -18.23
C ASP A 176 2.01 6.31 -18.99
N LEU A 177 3.32 6.45 -19.17
CA LEU A 177 3.90 7.56 -19.92
C LEU A 177 3.90 7.31 -21.43
N GLU A 178 3.56 6.10 -21.87
CA GLU A 178 3.61 5.68 -23.27
C GLU A 178 2.23 5.53 -23.95
N SER A 179 1.15 5.99 -23.30
CA SER A 179 -0.22 5.95 -23.83
C SER A 179 -0.55 7.02 -24.87
#